data_AF-A0AAD6JCE3-F1
#
_entry.id   AF-A0AAD6JCE3-F1
#
_cell.length_a   1.000
_cell.length_b   1.000
_cell.length_c   1.000
_cell.angle_alpha   90.00
_cell.angle_beta   90.00
_cell.angle_gamma   90.00
#
_symmetry.space_group_name_H-M   'P 1'
#
loop_
_entity.id
_entity.type
_entity.pdbx_description
1 polymer ?
#
loop_
_entity_poly.entity_id
_entity_poly.type
_entity_poly.pdbx_seq_one_letter_code
_entity_poly.pdbx_strand_id
1 'polypeptide(L)'
;MRWCRTNHRLLVFTSIQSKEASEGIAYQWNYMVENHYGDCGMKAGSCSGRRESPPLDDRSRSLVLVNYFRSIPMKKLSCEDNSGNLMNMIYTCYGAAASRWANFVAVDYYKRSEGGGSFQAVDLLNAKLLCGCDDIHACVSGSTSGASTL
;
A
#
# COMPACT_ATOMS: atom_id res chain seq x y z
N MET A 1 28.65 0.12 7.73
CA MET A 1 27.34 -0.23 7.14
C MET A 1 27.40 -0.06 5.63
N ARG A 2 27.28 -1.13 4.84
CA ARG A 2 27.13 -1.06 3.38
C ARG A 2 25.65 -1.30 3.10
N TRP A 3 24.85 -0.23 3.07
CA TRP A 3 23.45 -0.33 2.67
C TRP A 3 23.32 -0.05 1.17
N CYS A 4 22.51 -0.88 0.51
CA CYS A 4 22.14 -0.91 -0.92
C CYS A 4 23.13 -1.52 -1.93
N ARG A 5 22.67 -2.64 -2.50
CA ARG A 5 22.95 -3.05 -3.89
C ARG A 5 22.57 -1.90 -4.85
N THR A 6 23.25 -1.83 -5.99
CA THR A 6 22.97 -0.90 -7.09
C THR A 6 21.47 -0.90 -7.48
N ASN A 7 20.93 0.28 -7.86
CA ASN A 7 19.56 0.52 -8.35
C ASN A 7 18.40 0.54 -7.34
N HIS A 8 18.61 0.85 -6.06
CA HIS A 8 17.51 1.13 -5.13
C HIS A 8 17.27 2.64 -5.00
N ARG A 9 16.01 3.05 -4.91
CA ARG A 9 15.60 4.43 -4.61
C ARG A 9 15.02 4.50 -3.21
N LEU A 10 15.45 5.50 -2.44
CA LEU A 10 14.88 5.79 -1.13
C LEU A 10 13.85 6.92 -1.28
N LEU A 11 12.63 6.68 -0.80
CA LEU A 11 11.60 7.70 -0.68
C LEU A 11 11.48 8.08 0.80
N VAL A 12 11.52 9.38 1.10
CA VAL A 12 11.42 9.91 2.46
C VAL A 12 10.36 11.01 2.47
N PHE A 13 9.45 10.91 3.42
CA PHE A 13 8.43 11.92 3.67
C PHE A 13 8.48 12.39 5.13
N THR A 14 8.02 13.61 5.37
CA THR A 14 7.79 14.17 6.71
C THR A 14 6.28 14.28 6.98
N SER A 15 5.89 14.05 8.24
CA SER A 15 4.54 14.33 8.74
C SER A 15 4.38 15.76 9.29
N ILE A 16 5.45 16.55 9.28
CA ILE A 16 5.49 17.94 9.74
C ILE A 16 5.63 18.86 8.53
N GLN A 17 4.61 19.70 8.29
CA GLN A 17 4.52 20.55 7.10
C GLN A 17 5.70 21.53 6.96
N SER A 18 6.14 22.15 8.06
CA SER A 18 7.24 23.13 8.02
C SER A 18 8.58 22.54 7.56
N LYS A 19 8.79 21.23 7.75
CA LYS A 19 10.02 20.54 7.32
C LYS A 19 10.18 20.45 5.81
N GLU A 20 9.10 20.60 5.04
CA GLU A 20 9.21 20.67 3.59
C GLU A 20 9.97 21.93 3.16
N ALA A 21 9.62 23.09 3.74
CA ALA A 21 10.31 24.34 3.45
C ALA A 21 11.69 24.42 4.13
N SER A 22 11.84 23.92 5.36
CA SER A 22 13.08 24.08 6.13
C SER A 22 14.14 23.00 5.87
N GLU A 23 13.73 21.77 5.55
CA GLU A 23 14.63 20.61 5.39
C GLU A 23 14.58 20.01 3.97
N GLY A 24 13.66 20.46 3.10
CA GLY A 24 13.48 19.91 1.76
C GLY A 24 12.89 18.50 1.75
N ILE A 25 12.33 18.03 2.86
CA ILE A 25 11.71 16.70 2.97
C ILE A 25 10.25 16.83 2.59
N ALA A 26 9.81 16.09 1.57
CA ALA A 26 8.45 16.14 1.05
C ALA A 26 7.39 15.92 2.14
N TYR A 27 6.44 16.84 2.27
CA TYR A 27 5.35 16.72 3.25
C TYR A 27 4.33 15.68 2.79
N GLN A 28 4.18 14.59 3.54
CA GLN A 28 3.47 13.38 3.08
C GLN A 28 2.06 13.65 2.53
N TRP A 29 1.29 14.54 3.18
CA TRP A 29 -0.10 14.83 2.80
C TRP A 29 -0.23 15.64 1.50
N ASN A 30 0.87 16.18 0.98
CA ASN A 30 0.88 16.77 -0.36
C ASN A 30 0.89 15.70 -1.46
N TYR A 31 1.31 14.46 -1.15
CA TYR A 31 1.59 13.43 -2.15
C TYR A 31 0.72 12.18 -2.03
N MET A 32 0.27 11.83 -0.82
CA MET A 32 -0.45 10.57 -0.59
C MET A 32 -1.74 10.72 0.22
N VAL A 33 -2.67 9.80 -0.06
CA VAL A 33 -3.80 9.49 0.82
C VAL A 33 -3.48 8.20 1.60
N GLU A 34 -3.97 8.10 2.83
CA GLU A 34 -3.62 7.02 3.76
C GLU A 34 -4.84 6.60 4.57
N ASN A 35 -5.11 5.28 4.66
CA ASN A 35 -6.15 4.76 5.54
C ASN A 35 -5.65 4.69 6.99
N HIS A 36 -6.60 4.57 7.91
CA HIS A 36 -6.31 4.45 9.33
C HIS A 36 -5.36 3.28 9.62
N TYR A 37 -4.48 3.44 10.60
CA TYR A 37 -3.61 2.38 11.08
C TYR A 37 -4.23 1.65 12.29
N GLY A 38 -3.59 0.56 12.71
CA GLY A 38 -4.03 -0.24 13.85
C GLY A 38 -5.36 -0.94 13.59
N ASP A 39 -6.03 -1.33 14.67
CA ASP A 39 -7.27 -2.11 14.57
C ASP A 39 -8.40 -1.34 13.85
N CYS A 40 -8.37 -0.01 13.90
CA CYS A 40 -9.28 0.85 13.14
C CYS A 40 -9.11 0.72 11.62
N GLY A 41 -7.88 0.47 11.16
CA GLY A 41 -7.53 0.24 9.76
C GLY A 41 -7.86 -1.14 9.25
N MET A 42 -8.15 -2.08 10.16
CA MET A 42 -8.36 -3.49 9.84
C MET A 42 -9.84 -3.89 9.82
N LYS A 43 -10.77 -2.93 9.90
CA LYS A 43 -12.22 -3.22 9.92
C LYS A 43 -12.67 -3.82 8.59
N ALA A 44 -13.08 -5.09 8.62
CA ALA A 44 -13.52 -5.80 7.43
C ALA A 44 -14.60 -5.01 6.65
N GLY A 45 -14.40 -4.83 5.35
CA GLY A 45 -15.33 -4.11 4.46
C GLY A 45 -15.34 -2.59 4.61
N SER A 46 -14.48 -2.00 5.45
CA SER A 46 -14.39 -0.55 5.61
C SER A 46 -12.94 -0.08 5.58
N CYS A 47 -12.64 0.85 4.67
CA CYS A 47 -11.35 1.53 4.59
C CYS A 47 -11.56 3.02 4.87
N SER A 48 -11.32 3.45 6.11
CA SER A 48 -11.45 4.85 6.52
C SER A 48 -10.12 5.59 6.42
N GLY A 49 -10.15 6.85 6.01
CA GLY A 49 -8.97 7.71 5.96
C GLY A 49 -8.41 8.04 7.34
N ARG A 50 -7.10 8.21 7.43
CA ARG A 50 -6.42 8.80 8.60
C ARG A 50 -6.79 10.28 8.70
N ARG A 51 -7.01 10.80 9.91
CA ARG A 51 -7.56 12.15 10.12
C ARG A 51 -6.72 13.26 9.50
N GLU A 52 -5.41 13.13 9.55
CA GLU A 52 -4.47 14.12 9.01
C GLU A 52 -4.26 13.98 7.51
N SER A 53 -4.68 12.85 6.92
CA SER A 53 -4.62 12.61 5.48
C SER A 53 -5.76 13.33 4.76
N PRO A 54 -5.57 13.76 3.50
CA PRO A 54 -6.70 14.11 2.64
C PRO A 54 -7.68 12.94 2.50
N PRO A 55 -8.92 13.19 2.06
CA PRO A 55 -9.89 12.13 1.76
C PRO A 55 -9.29 11.07 0.83
N LEU A 56 -9.61 9.78 1.05
CA LEU A 56 -9.03 8.68 0.27
C LEU A 56 -9.33 8.79 -1.23
N ASP A 57 -10.46 9.39 -1.59
CA ASP A 57 -10.88 9.64 -2.96
C ASP A 57 -10.29 10.92 -3.57
N ASP A 58 -9.45 11.66 -2.84
CA ASP A 58 -8.74 12.85 -3.37
C ASP A 58 -7.71 12.43 -4.44
N ARG A 59 -8.10 12.67 -5.71
CA ARG A 59 -7.29 12.37 -6.89
C ARG A 59 -6.20 13.42 -7.16
N SER A 60 -6.15 14.52 -6.42
CA SER A 60 -5.04 15.48 -6.51
C SER A 60 -3.74 14.92 -5.91
N ARG A 61 -3.84 13.90 -5.06
CA ARG A 61 -2.71 13.16 -4.50
C ARG A 61 -2.39 11.97 -5.38
N SER A 62 -1.12 11.80 -5.73
CA SER A 62 -0.70 10.77 -6.68
C SER A 62 -0.58 9.37 -6.04
N LEU A 63 -0.35 9.30 -4.73
CA LEU A 63 -0.01 8.07 -4.04
C LEU A 63 -1.13 7.61 -3.10
N VAL A 64 -1.24 6.30 -2.94
CA VAL A 64 -2.17 5.63 -2.01
C VAL A 64 -1.35 4.70 -1.11
N LEU A 65 -1.43 4.86 0.20
CA LEU A 65 -0.82 4.01 1.21
C LEU A 65 -1.91 3.26 1.98
N VAL A 66 -1.78 1.94 2.07
CA VAL A 66 -2.67 1.08 2.87
C VAL A 66 -1.93 0.54 4.10
N ASN A 67 -2.40 0.89 5.29
CA ASN A 67 -2.03 0.30 6.56
C ASN A 67 -2.95 -0.89 6.87
N TYR A 68 -2.36 -2.07 7.09
CA TYR A 68 -3.06 -3.27 7.54
C TYR A 68 -2.23 -4.03 8.58
N PHE A 69 -2.27 -3.54 9.82
CA PHE A 69 -1.58 -4.12 10.96
C PHE A 69 -2.29 -3.72 12.26
N ARG A 70 -2.09 -4.52 13.31
CA ARG A 70 -2.79 -4.36 14.59
C ARG A 70 -2.21 -3.20 15.38
N SER A 71 -2.99 -2.66 16.32
CA SER A 71 -2.47 -1.64 17.24
C SER A 71 -1.36 -2.19 18.13
N ILE A 72 -1.45 -3.48 18.48
CA ILE A 72 -0.44 -4.23 19.21
C ILE A 72 0.12 -5.31 18.27
N PRO A 73 1.40 -5.23 17.85
CA PRO A 73 1.96 -6.17 16.89
C PRO A 73 2.08 -7.55 17.52
N MET A 74 1.39 -8.53 16.93
CA MET A 74 1.36 -9.91 17.43
C MET A 74 1.82 -10.89 16.36
N LYS A 75 3.08 -11.33 16.43
CA LYS A 75 3.70 -12.23 15.45
C LYS A 75 2.87 -13.47 15.11
N LYS A 76 2.13 -14.02 16.09
CA LYS A 76 1.26 -15.18 15.90
C LYS A 76 0.03 -14.85 15.04
N LEU A 77 -0.61 -13.71 15.28
CA LEU A 77 -1.81 -13.28 14.56
C LEU A 77 -1.49 -12.73 13.17
N SER A 78 -0.29 -12.17 12.98
CA SER A 78 0.13 -11.67 11.67
C SER A 78 0.22 -12.76 10.60
N CYS A 79 0.16 -14.04 10.95
CA CYS A 79 -0.03 -15.09 9.94
C CYS A 79 -1.43 -15.00 9.34
N GLU A 80 -2.48 -14.94 10.16
CA GLU A 80 -3.86 -14.80 9.71
C GLU A 80 -4.12 -13.44 9.08
N ASP A 81 -3.57 -12.37 9.65
CA ASP A 81 -3.74 -11.02 9.11
C ASP A 81 -3.13 -10.92 7.69
N ASN A 82 -1.91 -11.44 7.48
CA ASN A 82 -1.24 -11.46 6.17
C ASN A 82 -1.73 -12.60 5.25
N SER A 83 -3.00 -13.00 5.31
CA SER A 83 -3.62 -13.99 4.41
C SER A 83 -4.70 -13.33 3.54
N GLY A 84 -5.82 -14.01 3.28
CA GLY A 84 -6.96 -13.45 2.56
C GLY A 84 -7.53 -12.15 3.17
N ASN A 85 -7.37 -11.95 4.49
CA ASN A 85 -7.80 -10.73 5.16
C ASN A 85 -7.09 -9.46 4.63
N LEU A 86 -5.77 -9.54 4.41
CA LEU A 86 -4.99 -8.48 3.78
C LEU A 86 -5.48 -8.19 2.35
N MET A 87 -5.72 -9.24 1.55
CA MET A 87 -6.21 -9.09 0.17
C MET A 87 -7.59 -8.41 0.16
N ASN A 88 -8.50 -8.85 1.02
CA ASN A 88 -9.83 -8.24 1.17
C ASN A 88 -9.72 -6.76 1.52
N MET A 89 -8.79 -6.37 2.39
CA MET A 89 -8.59 -4.96 2.71
C MET A 89 -8.03 -4.17 1.52
N ILE A 90 -7.09 -4.73 0.76
CA ILE A 90 -6.55 -4.08 -0.45
C ILE A 90 -7.67 -3.78 -1.44
N TYR A 91 -8.56 -4.73 -1.72
CA TYR A 91 -9.73 -4.50 -2.58
C TYR A 91 -10.73 -3.49 -1.99
N THR A 92 -10.95 -3.54 -0.67
CA THR A 92 -11.81 -2.57 0.02
C THR A 92 -11.27 -1.14 -0.13
N CYS A 93 -9.97 -0.95 0.12
CA CYS A 93 -9.31 0.34 -0.01
C CYS A 93 -9.20 0.80 -1.46
N TYR A 94 -9.07 -0.10 -2.43
CA TYR A 94 -9.16 0.26 -3.85
C TYR A 94 -10.49 0.96 -4.18
N GLY A 95 -11.61 0.42 -3.68
CA GLY A 95 -12.93 1.05 -3.82
C GLY A 95 -13.00 2.42 -3.15
N ALA A 96 -12.51 2.52 -1.91
CA ALA A 96 -12.49 3.77 -1.16
C ALA A 96 -11.55 4.84 -1.75
N ALA A 97 -10.49 4.43 -2.43
CA ALA A 97 -9.48 5.32 -3.02
C ALA A 97 -9.82 5.76 -4.46
N ALA A 98 -11.12 5.84 -4.79
CA ALA A 98 -11.62 6.21 -6.11
C ALA A 98 -11.07 5.32 -7.25
N SER A 99 -11.03 4.00 -7.02
CA SER A 99 -10.55 2.98 -7.97
C SER A 99 -9.06 3.11 -8.29
N ARG A 100 -8.24 3.45 -7.29
CA ARG A 100 -6.79 3.53 -7.39
C ARG A 100 -6.14 2.44 -6.55
N TRP A 101 -5.22 1.71 -7.15
CA TRP A 101 -4.44 0.69 -6.45
C TRP A 101 -3.41 1.33 -5.53
N ALA A 102 -3.19 0.71 -4.37
CA ALA A 102 -2.20 1.17 -3.41
C ALA A 102 -0.80 1.10 -4.00
N ASN A 103 -0.01 2.16 -3.83
CA ASN A 103 1.42 2.17 -4.16
C ASN A 103 2.24 1.45 -3.09
N PHE A 104 1.75 1.46 -1.85
CA PHE A 104 2.43 0.89 -0.70
C PHE A 104 1.42 0.20 0.21
N VAL A 105 1.85 -0.90 0.84
CA VAL A 105 1.09 -1.59 1.89
C VAL A 105 1.99 -1.84 3.09
N ALA A 106 1.53 -1.41 4.27
CA ALA A 106 2.22 -1.60 5.54
C ALA A 106 1.56 -2.74 6.32
N VAL A 107 2.38 -3.68 6.79
CA VAL A 107 1.94 -4.89 7.50
C VAL A 107 2.90 -5.26 8.61
N ASP A 108 2.42 -6.02 9.59
CA ASP A 108 3.25 -6.58 10.66
C ASP A 108 3.99 -7.85 10.22
N TYR A 109 5.30 -7.92 10.54
CA TYR A 109 6.22 -9.06 10.36
C TYR A 109 6.35 -9.65 8.93
N TYR A 110 5.77 -9.03 7.90
CA TYR A 110 5.88 -9.37 6.47
C TYR A 110 5.93 -10.89 6.18
N LYS A 111 4.77 -11.55 6.19
CA LYS A 111 4.66 -13.02 6.19
C LYS A 111 4.09 -13.58 4.89
N ARG A 112 4.55 -14.79 4.52
CA ARG A 112 3.97 -15.59 3.42
C ARG A 112 2.64 -16.24 3.79
N SER A 113 2.39 -16.45 5.08
CA SER A 113 1.14 -17.00 5.61
C SER A 113 0.66 -18.26 4.87
N GLU A 114 -0.51 -18.22 4.23
CA GLU A 114 -1.10 -19.33 3.45
C GLU A 114 -0.36 -19.67 2.14
N GLY A 115 0.83 -19.10 1.91
CA GLY A 115 1.71 -19.39 0.78
C GLY A 115 2.16 -18.13 0.05
N GLY A 116 1.23 -17.17 -0.14
CA GLY A 116 1.48 -15.87 -0.77
C GLY A 116 1.63 -14.72 0.23
N GLY A 117 0.55 -14.41 0.94
CA GLY A 117 0.49 -13.40 1.98
C GLY A 117 0.97 -12.01 1.56
N SER A 118 1.83 -11.37 2.36
CA SER A 118 2.33 -10.01 2.06
C SER A 118 3.09 -9.93 0.73
N PHE A 119 3.71 -11.02 0.27
CA PHE A 119 4.40 -11.06 -1.02
C PHE A 119 3.39 -11.02 -2.18
N GLN A 120 2.36 -11.85 -2.10
CA GLN A 120 1.26 -11.85 -3.07
C GLN A 120 0.53 -10.51 -3.13
N ALA A 121 0.34 -9.86 -1.97
CA ALA A 121 -0.22 -8.51 -1.92
C ALA A 121 0.61 -7.50 -2.72
N VAL A 122 1.94 -7.53 -2.56
CA VAL A 122 2.85 -6.66 -3.32
C VAL A 122 2.83 -7.01 -4.82
N ASP A 123 2.83 -8.30 -5.17
CA ASP A 123 2.77 -8.74 -6.57
C ASP A 123 1.47 -8.29 -7.25
N LEU A 124 0.32 -8.43 -6.57
CA LEU A 124 -0.97 -7.92 -7.05
C LEU A 124 -0.90 -6.40 -7.28
N LEU A 125 -0.46 -5.62 -6.28
CA LEU A 125 -0.42 -4.16 -6.39
C LEU A 125 0.49 -3.71 -7.54
N ASN A 126 1.67 -4.33 -7.68
CA ASN A 126 2.57 -4.05 -8.80
C ASN A 126 1.97 -4.42 -10.15
N ALA A 127 1.32 -5.58 -10.26
CA ALA A 127 0.68 -6.03 -11.49
C ALA A 127 -0.43 -5.08 -11.93
N LYS A 128 -1.27 -4.69 -10.97
CA LYS A 128 -2.37 -3.76 -11.18
C LYS A 128 -1.89 -2.38 -11.61
N LEU A 129 -0.82 -1.87 -11.00
CA LEU A 129 -0.23 -0.57 -11.35
C LEU A 129 0.52 -0.62 -12.69
N LEU A 130 1.17 -1.73 -13.02
CA LEU A 130 2.00 -1.85 -14.23
C LEU A 130 1.19 -2.18 -15.48
N CYS A 131 0.32 -3.18 -15.42
CA CYS A 131 -0.35 -3.75 -16.59
C CYS A 131 -1.85 -4.06 -16.38
N GLY A 132 -2.37 -3.93 -15.15
CA GLY A 132 -3.78 -4.20 -14.84
C GLY A 132 -4.10 -5.67 -14.53
N CYS A 133 -3.12 -6.56 -14.57
CA CYS A 133 -3.25 -7.99 -14.23
C CYS A 133 -3.42 -8.23 -12.72
N ASP A 134 -3.84 -9.44 -12.36
CA ASP A 134 -3.90 -9.89 -10.96
C ASP A 134 -2.56 -10.46 -10.44
N ASP A 135 -1.62 -10.74 -11.34
CA ASP A 135 -0.28 -11.26 -11.04
C ASP A 135 0.76 -10.56 -11.92
N ILE A 136 1.89 -10.20 -11.31
CA ILE A 136 2.99 -9.48 -11.97
C ILE A 136 3.64 -10.36 -13.04
N HIS A 137 3.62 -11.68 -12.87
CA HIS A 137 4.12 -12.65 -13.83
C HIS A 137 3.26 -12.72 -15.10
N ALA A 138 2.02 -12.23 -15.06
CA ALA A 138 1.16 -12.11 -16.24
C ALA A 138 1.41 -10.82 -17.04
N CYS A 139 2.20 -9.86 -16.53
CA CYS A 139 2.52 -8.65 -17.27
C CYS A 139 3.48 -8.98 -18.44
N VAL A 140 2.99 -8.89 -19.68
CA VAL A 140 3.82 -9.03 -20.89
C VAL A 140 4.59 -7.74 -21.13
N SER A 141 5.85 -7.85 -21.60
CA SER A 141 6.68 -6.69 -21.94
C SER A 141 5.99 -5.80 -22.98
N GLY A 142 5.80 -4.51 -22.66
CA GLY A 142 5.14 -3.53 -23.53
C GLY A 142 3.62 -3.39 -23.31
N SER A 143 3.04 -4.14 -22.37
CA SER A 143 1.60 -4.02 -22.02
C SER A 143 1.34 -2.78 -21.17
N THR A 144 0.46 -1.89 -21.63
CA THR A 144 -0.18 -0.88 -20.78
C THR A 144 -1.48 -1.44 -20.20
N SER A 145 -1.98 -0.79 -19.14
CA SER A 145 -3.25 -1.11 -18.46
C SER A 145 -4.37 -1.48 -19.44
N GLY A 146 -4.70 -2.77 -19.50
CA GLY A 146 -5.78 -3.32 -20.35
C GLY A 146 -5.44 -4.60 -21.12
N ALA A 147 -4.16 -5.00 -21.20
CA ALA A 147 -3.75 -6.25 -21.84
C ALA A 147 -3.38 -7.32 -20.79
N SER A 148 -4.39 -7.94 -20.19
CA SER A 148 -4.19 -9.19 -19.43
C SER A 148 -4.49 -10.37 -20.37
N THR A 149 -3.53 -11.27 -20.57
CA THR A 149 -3.81 -12.57 -21.20
C THR A 149 -4.55 -13.45 -20.20
N LEU A 150 -5.74 -13.91 -20.59
CA LEU A 150 -6.54 -14.93 -19.88
C LEU A 150 -5.76 -16.23 -19.70
#